data_AF-A0A1I5XU74-F1
#
_entry.id   AF-A0A1I5XU74-F1
#
_cell.length_a   1.000
_cell.length_b   1.000
_cell.length_c   1.000
_cell.angle_alpha   90.00
_cell.angle_beta   90.00
_cell.angle_gamma   90.00
#
_symmetry.space_group_name_H-M   'P 1'
#
loop_
_entity.id
_entity.type
_entity.pdbx_description
1 polymer ?
#
loop_
_entity_poly.entity_id
_entity_poly.type
_entity_poly.pdbx_seq_one_letter_code
_entity_poly.pdbx_strand_id
1 'polypeptide(L)'
;MENRMKLLQLKIFKDKSCNEDLEEFAALFLLHQNSSNHLMDGKMSVRKQMSSYNQKRGFLMTEYMYIASTIPLNLETVTKKRNDHQSNEFLLAFKEMFQFEENVSEDTGGRFSYSVHFPFKELPYQAAALAGDMPSFDKRDNQAYKYKSCLRGLEAYIQEQFKEGCHQLAVLYSLNSYENESLKSKETIYLSDLKYQDLYYSDNRLILITI
;
A
#
# COMPACT_ATOMS: atom_id res chain seq x y z
N MET A 1 -10.74 -8.04 47.73
CA MET A 1 -10.65 -8.89 46.52
C MET A 1 -10.27 -8.10 45.26
N GLU A 2 -10.60 -6.81 45.14
CA GLU A 2 -10.34 -6.00 43.93
C GLU A 2 -8.85 -5.76 43.60
N ASN A 3 -7.96 -5.66 44.58
CA ASN A 3 -6.53 -5.43 44.31
C ASN A 3 -5.76 -6.66 43.82
N ARG A 4 -6.34 -7.87 43.89
CA ARG A 4 -5.72 -9.10 43.34
C ARG A 4 -6.00 -9.28 41.84
N MET A 5 -7.12 -8.76 41.33
CA MET A 5 -7.46 -8.77 39.89
C MET A 5 -6.62 -7.78 39.08
N LYS A 6 -6.29 -6.60 39.63
CA LYS A 6 -5.44 -5.61 38.95
C LYS A 6 -3.99 -6.07 38.75
N LEU A 7 -3.45 -6.84 39.69
CA LEU A 7 -2.07 -7.34 39.62
C LEU A 7 -1.93 -8.61 38.76
N LEU A 8 -3.00 -9.38 38.53
CA LEU A 8 -3.00 -10.56 37.66
C LEU A 8 -3.07 -10.18 36.17
N GLN A 9 -3.77 -9.10 35.81
CA GLN A 9 -3.84 -8.63 34.41
C GLN A 9 -2.52 -7.98 33.93
N LEU A 10 -1.75 -7.36 34.84
CA LEU A 10 -0.43 -6.80 34.51
C LEU A 10 0.69 -7.85 34.43
N LYS A 11 0.49 -9.05 34.99
CA LYS A 11 1.53 -10.10 35.03
C LYS A 11 1.53 -11.00 33.79
N ILE A 12 0.45 -11.00 33.01
CA ILE A 12 0.33 -11.78 31.77
C ILE A 12 1.10 -11.10 30.61
N PHE A 13 1.44 -9.81 30.72
CA PHE A 13 2.02 -9.01 29.63
C PHE A 13 3.52 -8.72 29.74
N LYS A 14 4.24 -9.38 30.65
CA LYS A 14 5.69 -9.18 30.79
C LYS A 14 6.57 -10.09 29.94
N ASP A 15 5.98 -10.99 29.15
CA ASP A 15 6.72 -11.81 28.20
C ASP A 15 6.28 -11.53 26.76
N LYS A 16 7.26 -11.06 25.98
CA LYS A 16 7.31 -10.86 24.52
C LYS A 16 6.87 -9.49 23.97
N SER A 17 7.89 -8.65 23.78
CA SER A 17 8.12 -7.73 22.64
C SER A 17 6.91 -7.33 21.78
N CYS A 18 6.06 -6.44 22.28
CA CYS A 18 5.21 -5.57 21.47
C CYS A 18 4.98 -4.28 22.25
N ASN A 19 5.83 -3.27 22.02
CA ASN A 19 5.73 -1.98 22.73
C ASN A 19 4.85 -0.95 22.00
N GLU A 20 4.49 -1.17 20.73
CA GLU A 20 3.76 -0.16 19.95
C GLU A 20 2.22 -0.27 20.11
N ASP A 21 1.68 -1.47 20.35
CA ASP A 21 0.24 -1.67 20.52
C ASP A 21 -0.28 -1.32 21.93
N LEU A 22 0.61 -1.28 22.94
CA LEU A 22 0.25 -1.01 24.33
C LEU A 22 -0.09 0.47 24.58
N GLU A 23 0.54 1.40 23.87
CA GLU A 23 0.22 2.83 23.97
C GLU A 23 -1.11 3.15 23.29
N GLU A 24 -1.41 2.51 22.17
CA GLU A 24 -2.66 2.70 21.43
C GLU A 24 -3.86 2.16 22.22
N PHE A 25 -3.71 1.00 22.87
CA PHE A 25 -4.74 0.46 23.75
C PHE A 25 -4.91 1.27 25.03
N ALA A 26 -3.82 1.78 25.62
CA ALA A 26 -3.88 2.65 26.80
C ALA A 26 -4.57 4.00 26.48
N ALA A 27 -4.34 4.56 25.30
CA ALA A 27 -4.98 5.79 24.83
C ALA A 27 -6.49 5.59 24.59
N LEU A 28 -6.89 4.48 23.96
CA LEU A 28 -8.29 4.11 23.76
C LEU A 28 -9.01 3.85 25.09
N PHE A 29 -8.34 3.20 26.05
CA PHE A 29 -8.89 2.93 27.37
C PHE A 29 -9.10 4.21 28.20
N LEU A 30 -8.16 5.15 28.16
CA LEU A 30 -8.28 6.46 28.83
C LEU A 30 -9.37 7.35 28.21
N LEU A 31 -9.54 7.29 26.89
CA LEU A 31 -10.64 7.98 26.18
C LEU A 31 -12.01 7.42 26.58
N HIS A 32 -12.11 6.10 26.79
CA HIS A 32 -13.35 5.45 27.21
C HIS A 32 -13.70 5.68 28.70
N GLN A 33 -12.70 5.94 29.55
CA GLN A 33 -12.94 6.33 30.95
C GLN A 33 -13.32 7.81 31.10
N ASN A 34 -12.77 8.69 30.26
CA ASN A 34 -13.08 10.13 30.29
C ASN A 34 -14.45 10.48 29.69
N SER A 35 -15.02 9.62 28.83
CA SER A 35 -16.39 9.79 28.32
C SER A 35 -17.48 9.40 29.32
N SER A 36 -17.12 8.73 30.42
CA SER A 36 -18.06 8.35 31.50
C SER A 36 -18.07 9.34 32.67
N ASN A 37 -17.10 10.27 32.75
CA ASN A 37 -16.98 11.25 33.83
C ASN A 37 -16.77 12.65 33.27
N HIS A 38 -17.84 13.32 32.85
CA HIS A 38 -18.09 14.76 33.06
C HIS A 38 -19.23 15.24 32.15
N LEU A 39 -20.40 15.42 32.78
CA LEU A 39 -21.35 16.44 32.35
C LEU A 39 -20.75 17.83 32.63
N MET A 40 -21.07 18.76 31.72
CA MET A 40 -20.91 20.22 31.76
C MET A 40 -19.71 20.81 31.00
N ASP A 41 -20.11 21.65 30.04
CA ASP A 41 -19.42 22.68 29.27
C ASP A 41 -18.40 22.31 28.19
N GLY A 42 -18.79 22.60 26.94
CA GLY A 42 -17.91 22.64 25.77
C GLY A 42 -17.93 21.39 24.90
N LYS A 43 -19.09 20.97 24.37
CA LYS A 43 -19.18 19.88 23.38
C LYS A 43 -18.49 20.24 22.06
N MET A 44 -17.18 20.06 21.98
CA MET A 44 -16.59 19.57 20.74
C MET A 44 -17.04 18.12 20.58
N SER A 45 -17.85 17.85 19.55
CA SER A 45 -18.19 16.49 19.14
C SER A 45 -16.93 15.62 19.11
N VAL A 46 -17.04 14.35 19.50
CA VAL A 46 -15.97 13.35 19.36
C VAL A 46 -15.36 13.36 17.95
N ARG A 47 -16.15 13.72 16.92
CA ARG A 47 -15.67 13.95 15.54
C ARG A 47 -14.70 15.14 15.40
N LYS A 48 -14.91 16.23 16.13
CA LYS A 48 -13.99 17.38 16.16
C LYS A 48 -12.72 17.09 16.97
N GLN A 49 -12.82 16.28 18.02
CA GLN A 49 -11.65 15.82 18.76
C GLN A 49 -10.82 14.82 17.95
N MET A 50 -11.44 13.88 17.24
CA MET A 50 -10.76 13.00 16.27
C MET A 50 -10.16 13.78 15.10
N SER A 51 -10.86 14.79 14.56
CA SER A 51 -10.33 15.67 13.52
C SER A 51 -9.11 16.47 14.01
N SER A 52 -9.14 17.01 15.23
CA SER A 52 -7.99 17.70 15.84
C SER A 52 -6.85 16.74 16.21
N TYR A 53 -7.14 15.48 16.54
CA TYR A 53 -6.14 14.46 16.83
C TYR A 53 -5.43 14.02 15.56
N ASN A 54 -6.18 13.82 14.46
CA ASN A 54 -5.67 13.51 13.12
C ASN A 54 -4.99 14.72 12.45
N GLN A 55 -5.25 15.94 12.93
CA GLN A 55 -4.58 17.16 12.45
C GLN A 55 -3.27 17.44 13.21
N LYS A 56 -3.10 16.89 14.43
CA LYS A 56 -1.88 17.02 15.26
C LYS A 56 -0.91 15.87 15.11
N ARG A 57 -1.39 14.65 14.85
CA ARG A 57 -0.58 13.60 14.22
C ARG A 57 -0.74 13.80 12.72
N GLY A 58 0.25 14.38 12.04
CA GLY A 58 0.33 14.18 10.60
C GLY A 58 0.35 12.68 10.37
N PHE A 59 -0.81 12.07 10.09
CA PHE A 59 -0.86 10.78 9.45
C PHE A 59 -0.05 10.99 8.19
N LEU A 60 1.18 10.48 8.17
CA LEU A 60 1.91 10.32 6.92
C LEU A 60 0.97 9.52 6.05
N MET A 61 0.31 10.20 5.12
CA MET A 61 -0.56 9.54 4.17
C MET A 61 0.33 8.59 3.40
N THR A 62 0.13 7.30 3.63
CA THR A 62 1.00 6.28 3.06
C THR A 62 0.74 6.20 1.57
N GLU A 63 1.79 6.36 0.79
CA GLU A 63 1.77 6.24 -0.67
C GLU A 63 1.68 4.75 -1.01
N TYR A 64 0.77 4.37 -1.92
CA TYR A 64 0.59 3.01 -2.42
C TYR A 64 0.69 2.97 -3.95
N MET A 65 1.13 1.82 -4.44
CA MET A 65 1.08 1.42 -5.84
C MET A 65 0.13 0.22 -5.93
N TYR A 66 -0.84 0.33 -6.82
CA TYR A 66 -1.77 -0.75 -7.14
C TYR A 66 -1.51 -1.20 -8.57
N ILE A 67 -1.42 -2.50 -8.78
CA ILE A 67 -1.24 -3.10 -10.09
C ILE A 67 -2.45 -3.99 -10.38
N ALA A 68 -3.01 -3.90 -11.58
CA ALA A 68 -4.13 -4.73 -12.03
C ALA A 68 -3.80 -5.36 -13.39
N SER A 69 -4.13 -6.64 -13.58
CA SER A 69 -3.75 -7.42 -14.78
C SER A 69 -4.87 -8.35 -15.23
N THR A 70 -4.84 -8.70 -16.52
CA THR A 70 -5.71 -9.73 -17.12
C THR A 70 -5.36 -11.15 -16.66
N ILE A 71 -4.12 -11.37 -16.19
CA ILE A 71 -3.60 -12.66 -15.72
C ILE A 71 -3.13 -12.56 -14.25
N PRO A 72 -3.00 -13.69 -13.52
CA PRO A 72 -2.44 -13.69 -12.16
C PRO A 72 -1.09 -12.97 -12.10
N LEU A 73 -0.93 -12.08 -11.12
CA LEU A 73 0.29 -11.33 -10.92
C LEU A 73 1.37 -12.23 -10.30
N ASN A 74 2.59 -12.18 -10.82
CA ASN A 74 3.72 -12.91 -10.25
C ASN A 74 4.31 -12.14 -9.05
N LEU A 75 3.73 -12.35 -7.87
CA LEU A 75 4.07 -11.61 -6.63
C LEU A 75 5.15 -12.29 -5.78
N GLU A 76 5.59 -13.49 -6.14
CA GLU A 76 6.59 -14.21 -5.36
C GLU A 76 7.93 -13.46 -5.37
N THR A 77 8.48 -13.17 -4.18
CA THR A 77 9.91 -12.86 -4.04
C THR A 77 10.72 -14.01 -4.63
N VAL A 78 11.71 -13.72 -5.48
CA VAL A 78 12.54 -14.71 -6.18
C VAL A 78 13.52 -15.38 -5.20
N THR A 79 13.03 -15.99 -4.13
CA THR A 79 13.83 -16.84 -3.24
C THR A 79 13.88 -18.29 -3.72
N LYS A 80 13.14 -18.67 -4.76
CA LYS A 80 13.01 -20.08 -5.21
C LYS A 80 13.57 -20.46 -6.57
N LYS A 81 14.14 -19.57 -7.38
CA LYS A 81 14.82 -19.98 -8.63
C LYS A 81 16.06 -19.14 -8.92
N ARG A 82 17.17 -19.51 -8.28
CA ARG A 82 18.51 -19.02 -8.62
C ARG A 82 19.21 -19.85 -9.70
N ASN A 83 18.47 -20.70 -10.41
CA ASN A 83 19.02 -21.67 -11.36
C ASN A 83 18.87 -21.29 -12.83
N ASP A 84 18.14 -20.23 -13.17
CA ASP A 84 18.11 -19.75 -14.55
C ASP A 84 19.13 -18.62 -14.72
N HIS A 85 20.19 -18.91 -15.48
CA HIS A 85 21.05 -17.89 -16.05
C HIS A 85 20.17 -16.97 -16.92
N GLN A 86 19.88 -15.74 -16.43
CA GLN A 86 19.26 -14.57 -17.10
C GLN A 86 18.07 -13.92 -16.34
N SER A 87 17.96 -14.00 -15.02
CA SER A 87 17.02 -13.10 -14.33
C SER A 87 17.52 -11.65 -14.41
N ASN A 88 16.66 -10.74 -14.86
CA ASN A 88 16.96 -9.31 -14.91
C ASN A 88 17.17 -8.80 -13.47
N GLU A 89 18.37 -8.29 -13.16
CA GLU A 89 18.74 -7.83 -11.81
C GLU A 89 17.77 -6.79 -11.25
N PHE A 90 17.19 -5.94 -12.12
CA PHE A 90 16.21 -4.94 -11.72
C PHE A 90 14.88 -5.54 -11.32
N LEU A 91 14.43 -6.57 -12.05
CA LEU A 91 13.19 -7.29 -11.76
C LEU A 91 13.29 -8.02 -10.41
N LEU A 92 14.44 -8.64 -10.15
CA LEU A 92 14.74 -9.27 -8.86
C LEU A 92 14.68 -8.24 -7.73
N ALA A 93 15.41 -7.14 -7.88
CA ALA A 93 15.43 -6.06 -6.90
C ALA A 93 14.03 -5.48 -6.64
N PHE A 94 13.20 -5.33 -7.68
CA PHE A 94 11.82 -4.87 -7.53
C PHE A 94 10.96 -5.84 -6.72
N LYS A 95 10.98 -7.13 -7.04
CA LYS A 95 10.21 -8.15 -6.30
C LYS A 95 10.66 -8.27 -4.84
N GLU A 96 11.93 -8.01 -4.54
CA GLU A 96 12.46 -7.97 -3.17
C GLU A 96 12.10 -6.68 -2.41
N MET A 97 11.91 -5.57 -3.12
CA MET A 97 11.65 -4.25 -2.54
C MET A 97 10.18 -4.05 -2.14
N PHE A 98 9.25 -4.72 -2.83
CA PHE A 98 7.82 -4.59 -2.60
C PHE A 98 7.23 -5.85 -1.97
N GLN A 99 6.59 -5.68 -0.82
CA GLN A 99 5.66 -6.67 -0.29
C GLN A 99 4.28 -6.37 -0.87
N PHE A 100 3.77 -7.32 -1.65
CA PHE A 100 2.47 -7.19 -2.29
C PHE A 100 1.39 -7.88 -1.47
N GLU A 101 0.23 -7.23 -1.41
CA GLU A 101 -1.01 -7.81 -0.91
C GLU A 101 -1.93 -8.07 -2.11
N GLU A 102 -2.48 -9.28 -2.20
CA GLU A 102 -3.42 -9.63 -3.26
C GLU A 102 -4.83 -9.17 -2.94
N ASN A 103 -5.63 -8.93 -3.99
CA ASN A 103 -7.04 -8.59 -3.87
C ASN A 103 -7.96 -9.77 -3.50
N VAL A 104 -7.51 -10.66 -2.63
CA VAL A 104 -8.30 -11.81 -2.16
C VAL A 104 -8.74 -11.53 -0.73
N SER A 105 -10.04 -11.53 -0.49
CA SER A 105 -10.59 -11.40 0.86
C SER A 105 -10.33 -12.68 1.65
N GLU A 106 -9.70 -12.57 2.82
CA GLU A 106 -9.47 -13.72 3.71
C GLU A 106 -10.79 -14.35 4.17
N ASP A 107 -11.82 -13.53 4.42
CA ASP A 107 -13.12 -13.97 4.91
C ASP A 107 -13.93 -14.76 3.87
N THR A 108 -13.88 -14.31 2.61
CA THR A 108 -14.75 -14.85 1.55
C THR A 108 -14.02 -15.71 0.54
N GLY A 109 -12.69 -15.64 0.49
CA GLY A 109 -11.86 -16.18 -0.60
C GLY A 109 -12.11 -15.53 -1.96
N GLY A 110 -13.04 -14.56 -2.04
CA GLY A 110 -13.41 -13.87 -3.26
C GLY A 110 -12.46 -12.73 -3.59
N ARG A 111 -12.37 -12.40 -4.89
CA ARG A 111 -11.61 -11.23 -5.34
C ARG A 111 -12.42 -9.95 -5.19
N PHE A 112 -11.77 -8.88 -4.77
CA PHE A 112 -12.34 -7.52 -4.71
C PHE A 112 -11.56 -6.56 -5.60
N SER A 113 -12.09 -5.36 -5.86
CA SER A 113 -11.35 -4.32 -6.57
C SER A 113 -10.79 -3.33 -5.56
N TYR A 114 -9.49 -3.00 -5.64
CA TYR A 114 -8.88 -1.95 -4.81
C TYR A 114 -9.40 -0.56 -5.15
N SER A 115 -9.79 -0.33 -6.41
CA SER A 115 -10.24 0.97 -6.91
C SER A 115 -11.39 0.83 -7.90
N VAL A 116 -12.28 1.82 -7.94
CA VAL A 116 -13.30 1.98 -8.98
C VAL A 116 -12.69 2.27 -10.36
N HIS A 117 -11.44 2.73 -10.42
CA HIS A 117 -10.76 3.08 -11.67
C HIS A 117 -10.24 1.87 -12.43
N PHE A 118 -10.14 0.72 -11.77
CA PHE A 118 -9.81 -0.53 -12.43
C PHE A 118 -11.08 -1.16 -13.02
N PRO A 119 -11.11 -1.46 -14.34
CA PRO A 119 -12.19 -2.23 -14.93
C PRO A 119 -12.10 -3.68 -14.44
N PHE A 120 -12.67 -3.98 -13.27
CA PHE A 120 -12.47 -5.26 -12.56
C PHE A 120 -12.85 -6.51 -13.37
N LYS A 121 -13.79 -6.39 -14.31
CA LYS A 121 -14.14 -7.49 -15.23
C LYS A 121 -13.01 -7.84 -16.20
N GLU A 122 -12.22 -6.85 -16.59
CA GLU A 122 -11.10 -6.98 -17.54
C GLU A 122 -9.79 -7.23 -16.79
N LEU A 123 -9.61 -6.62 -15.62
CA LEU A 123 -8.42 -6.70 -14.77
C LEU A 123 -8.76 -7.25 -13.38
N PRO A 124 -9.10 -8.55 -13.27
CA PRO A 124 -9.55 -9.16 -12.02
C PRO A 124 -8.41 -9.46 -11.04
N TYR A 125 -7.18 -9.58 -11.51
CA TYR A 125 -6.02 -9.87 -10.67
C TYR A 125 -5.35 -8.56 -10.27
N GLN A 126 -5.44 -8.21 -9.00
CA GLN A 126 -4.91 -6.95 -8.50
C GLN A 126 -4.05 -7.18 -7.27
N ALA A 127 -3.05 -6.32 -7.10
CA ALA A 127 -2.21 -6.29 -5.92
C ALA A 127 -1.89 -4.84 -5.51
N ALA A 128 -1.70 -4.63 -4.21
CA ALA A 128 -1.24 -3.38 -3.64
C ALA A 128 0.15 -3.56 -3.03
N ALA A 129 0.99 -2.52 -3.12
CA ALA A 129 2.25 -2.47 -2.39
C ALA A 129 2.51 -1.05 -1.88
N LEU A 130 3.18 -0.96 -0.74
CA LEU A 130 3.66 0.30 -0.18
C LEU A 130 4.61 0.99 -1.17
N ALA A 131 4.28 2.20 -1.59
CA ALA A 131 5.04 3.00 -2.55
C ALA A 131 5.95 4.04 -1.88
N GLY A 132 6.16 3.99 -0.56
CA GLY A 132 6.92 5.01 0.18
C GLY A 132 8.37 5.23 -0.28
N ASP A 133 8.93 4.31 -1.07
CA ASP A 133 10.26 4.42 -1.71
C ASP A 133 10.20 4.66 -3.24
N MET A 134 9.00 4.77 -3.82
CA MET A 134 8.83 5.00 -5.25
C MET A 134 9.25 6.42 -5.63
N PRO A 135 10.00 6.59 -6.72
CA PRO A 135 10.44 7.93 -7.12
C PRO A 135 9.25 8.73 -7.62
N SER A 136 9.06 9.94 -7.09
CA SER A 136 8.06 10.87 -7.60
C SER A 136 8.67 11.94 -8.51
N PHE A 137 7.85 12.49 -9.41
CA PHE A 137 8.26 13.61 -10.27
C PHE A 137 8.71 14.85 -9.49
N ASP A 138 8.23 15.03 -8.26
CA ASP A 138 8.45 16.24 -7.46
C ASP A 138 9.66 16.12 -6.51
N LYS A 139 10.16 14.91 -6.25
CA LYS A 139 11.24 14.61 -5.27
C LYS A 139 12.60 14.31 -5.95
N ARG A 140 12.92 14.97 -7.07
CA ARG A 140 14.07 14.60 -7.96
C ARG A 140 15.47 14.67 -7.33
N ASP A 141 15.65 15.29 -6.17
CA ASP A 141 16.93 15.93 -5.89
C ASP A 141 18.02 15.16 -5.12
N ASN A 142 17.81 13.96 -4.55
CA ASN A 142 18.90 13.35 -3.75
C ASN A 142 19.12 11.81 -3.81
N GLN A 143 18.36 11.01 -4.56
CA GLN A 143 18.57 9.53 -4.65
C GLN A 143 18.41 8.95 -6.07
N ALA A 144 18.87 9.69 -7.08
CA ALA A 144 18.65 9.37 -8.50
C ALA A 144 18.98 7.92 -8.93
N TYR A 145 19.99 7.28 -8.31
CA TYR A 145 20.39 5.91 -8.67
C TYR A 145 19.42 4.83 -8.15
N LYS A 146 19.09 4.84 -6.85
CA LYS A 146 18.12 3.89 -6.23
C LYS A 146 16.77 3.99 -6.95
N TYR A 147 16.38 5.22 -7.30
CA TYR A 147 15.15 5.52 -8.00
C TYR A 147 15.09 4.94 -9.41
N LYS A 148 16.18 5.06 -10.18
CA LYS A 148 16.25 4.49 -11.53
C LYS A 148 16.14 2.97 -11.51
N SER A 149 16.79 2.30 -10.56
CA SER A 149 16.75 0.84 -10.44
C SER A 149 15.35 0.32 -10.10
N CYS A 150 14.63 1.00 -9.21
CA CYS A 150 13.25 0.65 -8.84
C CYS A 150 12.29 0.76 -10.03
N LEU A 151 12.32 1.88 -10.75
CA LEU A 151 11.47 2.08 -11.93
C LEU A 151 11.80 1.13 -13.08
N ARG A 152 13.08 0.83 -13.29
CA ARG A 152 13.51 -0.20 -14.25
C ARG A 152 13.07 -1.59 -13.85
N GLY A 153 13.01 -1.87 -12.55
CA GLY A 153 12.50 -3.12 -12.04
C GLY A 153 11.00 -3.28 -12.26
N LEU A 154 10.23 -2.21 -12.06
CA LEU A 154 8.80 -2.17 -12.40
C LEU A 154 8.58 -2.29 -13.92
N GLU A 155 9.36 -1.59 -14.73
CA GLU A 155 9.34 -1.73 -16.20
C GLU A 155 9.61 -3.17 -16.63
N ALA A 156 10.66 -3.79 -16.08
CA ALA A 156 11.00 -5.19 -16.35
C ALA A 156 9.91 -6.16 -15.87
N TYR A 157 9.25 -5.86 -14.74
CA TYR A 157 8.14 -6.64 -14.22
C TYR A 157 6.93 -6.60 -15.16
N ILE A 158 6.57 -5.41 -15.63
CA ILE A 158 5.49 -5.23 -16.60
C ILE A 158 5.81 -6.00 -17.88
N GLN A 159 7.02 -5.83 -18.42
CA GLN A 159 7.45 -6.57 -19.63
C GLN A 159 7.39 -8.10 -19.43
N GLU A 160 7.75 -8.61 -18.26
CA GLU A 160 7.63 -10.04 -17.93
C GLU A 160 6.17 -10.49 -17.93
N GLN A 161 5.26 -9.74 -17.30
CA GLN A 161 3.82 -10.05 -17.30
C GLN A 161 3.25 -10.15 -18.73
N PHE A 162 3.65 -9.26 -19.63
CA PHE A 162 3.24 -9.33 -21.04
C PHE A 162 3.83 -10.54 -21.77
N LYS A 163 5.06 -10.97 -21.45
CA LYS A 163 5.63 -12.22 -21.98
C LYS A 163 4.90 -13.46 -21.48
N GLU A 164 4.34 -13.40 -20.28
CA GLU A 164 3.51 -14.46 -19.68
C GLU A 164 2.07 -14.51 -20.24
N GLY A 165 1.71 -13.60 -21.17
CA GLY A 165 0.42 -13.58 -21.84
C GLY A 165 -0.56 -12.53 -21.33
N CYS A 166 -0.12 -11.56 -20.53
CA CYS A 166 -0.91 -10.38 -20.21
C CYS A 166 -1.19 -9.56 -21.48
N HIS A 167 -2.41 -9.05 -21.64
CA HIS A 167 -2.78 -8.17 -22.77
C HIS A 167 -3.04 -6.73 -22.33
N GLN A 168 -3.30 -6.54 -21.05
CA GLN A 168 -3.55 -5.23 -20.46
C GLN A 168 -3.16 -5.23 -18.98
N LEU A 169 -2.42 -4.21 -18.57
CA LEU A 169 -1.98 -4.01 -17.20
C LEU A 169 -2.20 -2.56 -16.81
N ALA A 170 -2.73 -2.31 -15.62
CA ALA A 170 -2.92 -0.96 -15.09
C ALA A 170 -2.08 -0.74 -13.84
N VAL A 171 -1.51 0.44 -13.70
CA VAL A 171 -0.79 0.90 -12.51
C VAL A 171 -1.48 2.16 -11.99
N LEU A 172 -1.93 2.14 -10.74
CA LEU A 172 -2.50 3.29 -10.05
C LEU A 172 -1.60 3.67 -8.87
N TYR A 173 -1.31 4.97 -8.76
CA TYR A 173 -0.67 5.54 -7.58
C TYR A 173 -1.71 6.34 -6.80
N SER A 174 -1.82 6.07 -5.50
CA SER A 174 -2.76 6.77 -4.61
C SER A 174 -2.23 6.78 -3.19
N LEU A 175 -2.76 7.67 -2.38
CA LEU A 175 -2.65 7.59 -0.93
C LEU A 175 -3.63 6.55 -0.38
N ASN A 176 -3.29 5.93 0.74
CA ASN A 176 -4.16 4.98 1.45
C ASN A 176 -5.54 5.59 1.73
N SER A 177 -6.61 4.89 1.36
CA SER A 177 -8.01 5.32 1.49
C SER A 177 -8.47 6.40 0.50
N TYR A 178 -7.62 6.76 -0.48
CA TYR A 178 -7.91 7.72 -1.54
C TYR A 178 -8.00 7.07 -2.93
N GLU A 179 -8.01 5.74 -3.01
CA GLU A 179 -7.95 4.95 -4.25
C GLU A 179 -9.16 5.18 -5.15
N ASN A 180 -10.25 5.68 -4.58
CA ASN A 180 -11.51 5.96 -5.27
C ASN A 180 -11.72 7.45 -5.56
N GLU A 181 -10.78 8.32 -5.19
CA GLU A 181 -10.86 9.74 -5.53
C GLU A 181 -10.71 9.97 -7.04
N SER A 182 -11.11 11.15 -7.52
CA SER A 182 -10.97 11.48 -8.94
C SER A 182 -9.50 11.42 -9.39
N LEU A 183 -9.25 10.77 -10.52
CA LEU A 183 -7.93 10.71 -11.13
C LEU A 183 -7.45 12.12 -11.48
N LYS A 184 -6.22 12.44 -11.10
CA LYS A 184 -5.53 13.66 -11.54
C LYS A 184 -5.04 13.53 -12.97
N SER A 185 -4.66 12.32 -13.36
CA SER A 185 -4.23 12.00 -14.72
C SER A 185 -4.51 10.54 -15.06
N LYS A 186 -4.84 10.28 -16.33
CA LYS A 186 -4.96 8.95 -16.90
C LYS A 186 -4.25 8.95 -18.25
N GLU A 187 -3.46 7.92 -18.50
CA GLU A 187 -2.81 7.73 -19.80
C GLU A 187 -2.88 6.27 -20.25
N THR A 188 -2.69 6.07 -21.54
CA THR A 188 -2.58 4.75 -22.15
C THR A 188 -1.29 4.70 -22.95
N ILE A 189 -0.47 3.68 -22.69
CA ILE A 189 0.87 3.51 -23.25
C ILE A 189 0.93 2.12 -23.90
N TYR A 190 1.40 2.07 -25.15
CA TYR A 190 1.72 0.80 -25.80
C TYR A 190 2.99 0.22 -25.19
N LEU A 191 3.03 -1.09 -24.97
CA LEU A 191 4.18 -1.79 -24.38
C LEU A 191 5.48 -1.50 -25.14
N SER A 192 5.40 -1.35 -26.47
CA SER A 192 6.54 -1.00 -27.32
C SER A 192 7.14 0.37 -27.04
N ASP A 193 6.34 1.28 -26.49
CA ASP A 193 6.71 2.67 -26.21
C ASP A 193 7.01 2.91 -24.73
N LEU A 194 6.70 1.94 -23.87
CA LEU A 194 6.89 2.01 -22.42
C LEU A 194 8.36 2.25 -22.08
N LYS A 195 8.61 3.28 -21.27
CA LYS A 195 9.90 3.58 -20.67
C LYS A 195 9.77 3.65 -19.16
N TYR A 196 10.83 3.32 -18.42
CA TYR A 196 10.83 3.44 -16.96
C TYR A 196 10.44 4.85 -16.45
N GLN A 197 10.70 5.92 -17.21
CA GLN A 197 10.28 7.28 -16.83
C GLN A 197 8.76 7.47 -16.87
N ASP A 198 8.03 6.67 -17.62
CA ASP A 198 6.59 6.77 -17.62
C ASP A 198 6.01 6.31 -16.27
N LEU A 199 6.76 5.55 -15.49
CA LEU A 199 6.34 4.91 -14.24
C LEU A 199 6.64 5.74 -12.97
N TYR A 200 7.04 7.00 -13.10
CA TYR A 200 7.20 7.86 -11.92
C TYR A 200 5.89 7.96 -11.12
N TYR A 201 6.03 7.91 -9.80
CA TYR A 201 4.92 8.15 -8.88
C TYR A 201 4.37 9.56 -9.08
N SER A 202 3.07 9.64 -9.23
CA SER A 202 2.29 10.86 -9.16
C SER A 202 0.96 10.49 -8.53
N ASP A 203 0.56 11.22 -7.49
CA ASP A 203 -0.68 10.94 -6.77
C ASP A 203 -1.91 10.94 -7.71
N ASN A 204 -2.84 10.01 -7.49
CA ASN A 204 -4.02 9.72 -8.31
C ASN A 204 -3.76 9.66 -9.83
N ARG A 205 -2.62 9.09 -10.23
CA ARG A 205 -2.27 8.81 -11.63
C ARG A 205 -2.55 7.36 -11.98
N LEU A 206 -3.33 7.15 -13.04
CA LEU A 206 -3.57 5.84 -13.63
C LEU A 206 -2.83 5.69 -14.96
N ILE A 207 -2.02 4.65 -15.06
CA ILE A 207 -1.32 4.27 -16.30
C ILE A 207 -1.92 2.97 -16.78
N LEU A 208 -2.45 2.96 -18.00
CA LEU A 208 -2.93 1.76 -18.67
C LEU A 208 -1.91 1.34 -19.73
N ILE A 209 -1.45 0.10 -19.67
CA ILE A 209 -0.44 -0.45 -20.57
C ILE A 209 -1.09 -1.56 -21.38
N THR A 210 -0.89 -1.54 -22.69
CA THR A 210 -1.48 -2.50 -23.64
C THR A 210 -0.44 -2.96 -24.67
N ILE A 211 -0.65 -4.11 -25.31
CA ILE A 211 0.13 -4.53 -26.49
C ILE A 211 -0.21 -3.71 -27.73
#